data_AF-A0A239NYM6-F1
#
_entry.id   AF-A0A239NYM6-F1
#
_cell.length_a   1.000
_cell.length_b   1.000
_cell.length_c   1.000
_cell.angle_alpha   90.00
_cell.angle_beta   90.00
_cell.angle_gamma   90.00
#
_symmetry.space_group_name_H-M   'P 1'
#
loop_
_entity.id
_entity.type
_entity.pdbx_description
1 polymer ?
#
loop_
_entity_poly.entity_id
_entity_poly.type
_entity_poly.pdbx_seq_one_letter_code
_entity_poly.pdbx_strand_id
1 'polypeptide(L)'
;MLAVRVLQRRVGKIPCAIPCGMGCTMPCIILCTGLTVCGVFLLVSGGFWMGGWFGFPCVGLFVGGCGVVAGGVQGLSLGWRGPWGGAALALGVGEAARWGMTGSPTVLLDGIDPFAVAGAAPSVSCRLYLGEDGTRDGAPSVASLREVLAAVGLAEASGEDCCEADVLDPIGRAGRGRLAPCERGLRVVHQAVLRHFAATGHAPDLDALEPAAATAGRSAADVLAELACEDFLTLDQDGQIRAAYPFSAVLTPHRVRIEGGADVWSMCAIDALGIPAMLAADAEIISSDPVTGEAVTVVSRGGRMAWQPASAVVFVGRRCCAGPAAEVCCDVLNFFTDNASAKAWAHEHPDVSGQIVSQARAQEIGQLSFGPLLR
;
A
#
# COMPACT_ATOMS: atom_id res chain seq x y z
N MET A 1 2.32 21.83 -3.36
CA MET A 1 1.72 20.52 -3.68
C MET A 1 1.80 20.38 -5.18
N LEU A 2 2.67 19.51 -5.70
CA LEU A 2 2.85 19.31 -7.15
C LEU A 2 1.67 18.48 -7.69
N ALA A 3 1.00 18.97 -8.73
CA ALA A 3 -0.09 18.27 -9.40
C ALA A 3 0.44 17.48 -10.61
N VAL A 4 0.50 16.16 -10.49
CA VAL A 4 0.84 15.27 -11.62
C VAL A 4 -0.44 14.81 -12.32
N ARG A 5 -0.50 14.96 -13.64
CA ARG A 5 -1.62 14.48 -14.46
C ARG A 5 -1.09 13.76 -15.70
N VAL A 6 -1.67 12.60 -16.01
CA VAL A 6 -1.34 11.86 -17.24
C VAL A 6 -2.51 11.97 -18.21
N LEU A 7 -2.24 12.39 -19.44
CA LEU A 7 -3.22 12.42 -20.53
C LEU A 7 -3.02 11.20 -21.42
N GLN A 8 -4.10 10.48 -21.71
CA GLN A 8 -4.06 9.28 -22.54
C GLN A 8 -5.21 9.25 -23.55
N ARG A 9 -5.02 8.53 -24.67
CA ARG A 9 -6.08 8.23 -25.62
C ARG A 9 -7.02 7.17 -25.05
N ARG A 10 -8.33 7.30 -25.28
CA ARG A 10 -9.28 6.21 -25.05
C ARG A 10 -9.14 5.12 -26.13
N VAL A 11 -8.83 3.89 -25.73
CA VAL A 11 -8.87 2.73 -26.63
C VAL A 11 -10.28 2.12 -26.54
N GLY A 12 -11.11 2.37 -27.55
CA GLY A 12 -12.40 1.69 -27.67
C GLY A 12 -12.21 0.24 -28.16
N LYS A 13 -12.95 -0.72 -27.60
CA LYS A 13 -13.15 -2.02 -28.26
C LYS A 13 -13.82 -1.74 -29.62
N ILE A 14 -13.17 -2.08 -30.73
CA ILE A 14 -13.78 -2.03 -32.06
C ILE A 14 -14.74 -3.22 -32.14
N PRO A 15 -16.06 -3.03 -32.36
CA PRO A 15 -16.94 -4.15 -32.67
C PRO A 15 -16.60 -4.66 -34.07
N CYS A 16 -16.23 -5.94 -34.18
CA CYS A 16 -15.96 -6.60 -35.44
C CYS A 16 -17.30 -6.77 -36.19
N ALA A 17 -17.60 -5.87 -37.12
CA ALA A 17 -18.77 -5.95 -37.99
C ALA A 17 -18.33 -6.39 -39.39
N ILE A 18 -18.06 -7.67 -39.58
CA ILE A 18 -18.01 -8.30 -40.91
C ILE A 18 -18.72 -9.66 -40.80
N PRO A 19 -19.79 -9.92 -41.57
CA PRO A 19 -20.44 -11.23 -41.59
C PRO A 19 -19.58 -12.22 -42.38
N CYS A 20 -19.05 -13.25 -41.72
CA CYS A 20 -18.32 -14.33 -42.38
C CYS A 20 -19.29 -15.24 -43.15
N GLY A 21 -19.56 -14.90 -44.41
CA GLY A 21 -20.12 -15.81 -45.40
C GLY A 21 -18.99 -16.53 -46.16
N MET A 22 -19.04 -17.87 -46.14
CA MET A 22 -18.45 -18.83 -47.08
C MET A 22 -17.04 -18.55 -47.66
N GLY A 23 -16.09 -19.40 -47.25
CA GLY A 23 -15.05 -19.97 -48.13
C GLY A 23 -14.14 -19.01 -48.87
N CYS A 24 -13.11 -18.50 -48.21
CA CYS A 24 -11.87 -18.06 -48.86
C CYS A 24 -10.66 -18.36 -47.95
N THR A 25 -9.70 -19.07 -48.53
CA THR A 25 -8.43 -19.52 -47.96
C THR A 25 -7.43 -18.37 -47.82
N MET A 26 -6.67 -18.39 -46.70
CA MET A 26 -5.63 -17.45 -46.21
C MET A 26 -6.12 -16.27 -45.35
N PRO A 27 -5.68 -16.16 -44.06
CA PRO A 27 -5.67 -14.90 -43.36
C PRO A 27 -4.44 -14.08 -43.73
N CYS A 28 -4.68 -12.90 -44.30
CA CYS A 28 -3.73 -11.81 -44.44
C CYS A 28 -3.10 -11.47 -43.09
N ILE A 29 -1.78 -11.51 -43.05
CA ILE A 29 -0.95 -10.96 -41.99
C ILE A 29 -1.07 -9.43 -42.07
N ILE A 30 -1.81 -8.83 -41.13
CA ILE A 30 -1.57 -7.45 -40.71
C ILE A 30 -1.05 -7.54 -39.28
N LEU A 31 0.27 -7.36 -39.14
CA LEU A 31 0.94 -7.07 -37.89
C LEU A 31 0.31 -5.81 -37.27
N CYS A 32 -0.60 -5.98 -36.33
CA CYS A 32 -0.70 -5.08 -35.20
C CYS A 32 -0.10 -5.82 -34.01
N THR A 33 1.22 -5.64 -33.83
CA THR A 33 1.90 -5.99 -32.59
C THR A 33 1.15 -5.37 -31.42
N GLY A 34 0.58 -6.22 -30.58
CA GLY A 34 -0.14 -5.84 -29.39
C GLY A 34 0.81 -5.17 -28.40
N LEU A 35 0.66 -3.85 -28.24
CA LEU A 35 1.05 -3.14 -27.03
C LEU A 35 -0.15 -3.13 -26.10
N THR A 36 -0.39 -4.28 -25.47
CA THR A 36 -1.03 -4.30 -24.16
C THR A 36 0.02 -3.74 -23.20
N VAL A 37 -0.21 -2.55 -22.65
CA VAL A 37 0.63 -2.02 -21.58
C VAL A 37 0.38 -2.93 -20.37
N CYS A 38 1.21 -3.96 -20.21
CA CYS A 38 1.46 -4.54 -18.90
C CYS A 38 1.94 -3.39 -18.02
N GLY A 39 1.22 -3.12 -16.92
CA GLY A 39 1.73 -2.24 -15.89
C GLY A 39 3.12 -2.71 -15.48
N VAL A 40 4.07 -1.77 -15.45
CA VAL A 40 5.40 -2.01 -14.89
C VAL A 40 5.23 -2.32 -13.40
N PHE A 41 5.20 -3.60 -13.07
CA PHE A 41 5.39 -4.09 -11.71
C PHE A 41 6.89 -4.23 -11.49
N LEU A 42 7.42 -3.49 -10.51
CA LEU A 42 8.76 -3.68 -9.97
C LEU A 42 8.79 -5.02 -9.20
N LEU A 43 9.43 -6.02 -9.78
CA LEU A 43 9.90 -7.22 -9.09
C LEU A 43 11.43 -7.13 -9.07
N VAL A 44 11.98 -6.77 -7.92
CA VAL A 44 13.40 -6.96 -7.63
C VAL A 44 13.49 -8.12 -6.64
N SER A 45 13.92 -9.28 -7.13
CA SER A 45 14.54 -10.32 -6.31
C SER A 45 15.49 -11.10 -7.21
N GLY A 46 16.79 -10.98 -6.93
CA GLY A 46 17.86 -11.71 -7.61
C GLY A 46 17.98 -13.14 -7.11
N GLY A 47 18.87 -13.92 -7.72
CA GLY A 47 19.23 -15.23 -7.16
C GLY A 47 19.77 -16.21 -8.19
N PHE A 48 21.09 -16.31 -8.19
CA PHE A 48 21.87 -17.35 -8.86
C PHE A 48 21.56 -18.72 -8.23
N TRP A 49 21.18 -19.72 -9.04
CA TRP A 49 21.21 -21.14 -8.66
C TRP A 49 21.89 -21.96 -9.77
N MET A 50 22.90 -22.73 -9.37
CA MET A 50 23.67 -23.65 -10.21
C MET A 50 22.84 -24.88 -10.60
N GLY A 51 22.97 -25.33 -11.85
CA GLY A 51 22.54 -26.66 -12.28
C GLY A 51 22.50 -26.79 -13.80
N GLY A 52 23.44 -27.54 -14.38
CA GLY A 52 23.58 -27.69 -15.83
C GLY A 52 22.61 -28.67 -16.48
N TRP A 53 22.57 -28.55 -17.81
CA TRP A 53 22.35 -29.56 -18.85
C TRP A 53 20.94 -30.16 -19.09
N PHE A 54 20.50 -29.91 -20.34
CA PHE A 54 19.63 -30.69 -21.24
C PHE A 54 18.14 -30.95 -20.91
N GLY A 55 17.28 -30.53 -21.85
CA GLY A 55 15.99 -31.18 -22.15
C GLY A 55 14.79 -30.24 -22.33
N PHE A 56 14.31 -30.07 -23.56
CA PHE A 56 12.87 -29.86 -23.84
C PHE A 56 12.05 -31.03 -23.24
N PRO A 57 10.72 -30.96 -22.95
CA PRO A 57 9.67 -30.20 -23.67
C PRO A 57 8.49 -29.64 -22.82
N CYS A 58 7.55 -28.97 -23.52
CA CYS A 58 6.12 -28.76 -23.25
C CYS A 58 5.54 -28.85 -21.81
N VAL A 59 4.88 -27.78 -21.35
CA VAL A 59 3.77 -27.85 -20.37
C VAL A 59 2.66 -26.86 -20.79
N GLY A 60 1.46 -27.39 -21.03
CA GLY A 60 0.25 -26.61 -21.27
C GLY A 60 -0.31 -26.04 -19.97
N LEU A 61 -0.96 -24.87 -20.05
CA LEU A 61 -1.64 -24.27 -18.91
C LEU A 61 -3.16 -24.46 -19.06
N PHE A 62 -3.70 -25.23 -18.13
CA PHE A 62 -5.12 -25.42 -17.84
C PHE A 62 -5.77 -24.08 -17.47
N VAL A 63 -6.92 -23.77 -18.07
CA VAL A 63 -7.80 -22.68 -17.65
C VAL A 63 -9.02 -23.31 -16.97
N GLY A 64 -9.05 -23.26 -15.64
CA GLY A 64 -10.24 -23.56 -14.84
C GLY A 64 -11.18 -22.36 -14.86
N GLY A 65 -12.36 -22.54 -15.45
CA GLY A 65 -13.37 -21.50 -15.58
C GLY A 65 -14.17 -21.25 -14.29
N CYS A 66 -14.76 -20.05 -14.22
CA CYS A 66 -15.90 -19.81 -13.35
C CYS A 66 -16.93 -18.92 -14.07
N GLY A 67 -18.11 -19.53 -14.27
CA GLY A 67 -19.46 -18.93 -14.29
C GLY A 67 -19.71 -17.60 -14.98
N VAL A 68 -20.30 -17.66 -16.17
CA VAL A 68 -21.08 -16.57 -16.78
C VAL A 68 -22.43 -16.47 -16.06
N VAL A 69 -22.72 -15.33 -15.43
CA VAL A 69 -24.10 -14.89 -15.17
C VAL A 69 -24.40 -13.78 -16.17
N ALA A 70 -25.24 -14.10 -17.15
CA ALA A 70 -25.79 -13.14 -18.08
C ALA A 70 -26.88 -12.32 -17.37
N GLY A 71 -26.55 -11.07 -17.03
CA GLY A 71 -27.50 -10.06 -16.57
C GLY A 71 -27.24 -8.78 -17.32
N GLY A 72 -28.09 -8.44 -18.29
CA GLY A 72 -28.01 -7.20 -19.04
C GLY A 72 -28.21 -6.01 -18.12
N VAL A 73 -27.19 -5.16 -18.00
CA VAL A 73 -27.33 -3.80 -17.46
C VAL A 73 -26.58 -2.85 -18.37
N GLN A 74 -27.33 -1.88 -18.88
CA GLN A 74 -26.87 -0.82 -19.77
C GLN A 74 -25.81 0.06 -19.08
N GLY A 75 -24.73 0.32 -19.82
CA GLY A 75 -23.90 1.53 -19.77
C GLY A 75 -23.55 2.13 -18.42
N LEU A 76 -22.46 1.68 -17.81
CA LEU A 76 -21.68 2.44 -16.82
C LEU A 76 -20.18 2.17 -17.04
N SER A 77 -19.48 3.12 -17.67
CA SER A 77 -18.03 3.06 -17.81
C SER A 77 -17.37 3.50 -16.51
N LEU A 78 -16.93 2.52 -15.71
CA LEU A 78 -16.09 2.70 -14.53
C LEU A 78 -14.69 3.17 -14.96
N GLY A 79 -14.41 4.45 -14.73
CA GLY A 79 -13.06 5.02 -14.84
C GLY A 79 -12.28 4.77 -13.56
N TRP A 80 -11.16 4.07 -13.69
CA TRP A 80 -10.12 3.90 -12.67
C TRP A 80 -9.69 5.27 -12.08
N ARG A 81 -9.71 5.43 -10.76
CA ARG A 81 -9.15 6.60 -10.05
C ARG A 81 -8.26 6.10 -8.91
N GLY A 82 -6.95 6.18 -9.09
CA GLY A 82 -5.96 6.10 -8.00
C GLY A 82 -5.67 7.49 -7.40
N PRO A 83 -4.81 7.57 -6.36
CA PRO A 83 -4.56 8.81 -5.60
C PRO A 83 -3.71 9.85 -6.35
N TRP A 84 -3.11 9.45 -7.47
CA TRP A 84 -2.40 10.34 -8.40
C TRP A 84 -3.40 10.81 -9.44
N GLY A 85 -3.51 12.13 -9.63
CA GLY A 85 -4.54 12.80 -10.43
C GLY A 85 -5.01 11.99 -11.64
N GLY A 86 -6.32 11.66 -11.64
CA GLY A 86 -6.93 10.75 -12.61
C GLY A 86 -6.54 11.05 -14.05
N ALA A 87 -6.26 9.99 -14.82
CA ALA A 87 -5.93 10.12 -16.23
C ALA A 87 -7.06 10.83 -16.97
N ALA A 88 -6.80 12.02 -17.51
CA ALA A 88 -7.77 12.70 -18.35
C ALA A 88 -7.65 12.09 -19.76
N LEU A 89 -8.76 11.53 -20.25
CA LEU A 89 -8.81 10.90 -21.55
C LEU A 89 -9.10 11.95 -22.62
N ALA A 90 -8.22 12.09 -23.61
CA ALA A 90 -8.52 12.88 -24.80
C ALA A 90 -9.13 11.99 -25.89
N LEU A 91 -10.30 12.38 -26.40
CA LEU A 91 -11.05 11.64 -27.42
C LEU A 91 -10.73 12.11 -28.85
N GLY A 92 -10.12 13.29 -29.01
CA GLY A 92 -9.75 13.83 -30.31
C GLY A 92 -8.79 15.02 -30.24
N VAL A 93 -8.33 15.49 -31.41
CA VAL A 93 -7.29 16.53 -31.54
C VAL A 93 -7.68 17.86 -30.89
N GLY A 94 -8.96 18.24 -30.92
CA GLY A 94 -9.45 19.47 -30.26
C GLY A 94 -9.39 19.42 -28.73
N GLU A 95 -9.59 18.24 -28.15
CA GLU A 95 -9.43 18.01 -26.71
C GLU A 95 -7.95 17.90 -26.35
N ALA A 96 -7.14 17.25 -27.19
CA ALA A 96 -5.69 17.23 -27.05
C ALA A 96 -5.10 18.65 -27.03
N ALA A 97 -5.58 19.55 -27.90
CA ALA A 97 -5.16 20.95 -27.92
C ALA A 97 -5.53 21.71 -26.64
N ARG A 98 -6.74 21.48 -26.10
CA ARG A 98 -7.21 22.11 -24.86
C ARG A 98 -6.40 21.70 -23.63
N TRP A 99 -5.89 20.46 -23.62
CA TRP A 99 -5.13 19.93 -22.50
C TRP A 99 -3.61 19.94 -22.71
N GLY A 100 -3.12 20.46 -23.84
CA GLY A 100 -1.69 20.47 -24.16
C GLY A 100 -1.10 19.07 -24.46
N MET A 101 -1.93 18.11 -24.87
CA MET A 101 -1.50 16.76 -25.22
C MET A 101 -0.89 16.74 -26.62
N THR A 102 0.40 16.41 -26.71
CA THR A 102 1.14 16.25 -27.98
C THR A 102 1.25 14.78 -28.41
N GLY A 103 0.75 13.85 -27.59
CA GLY A 103 0.57 12.44 -27.92
C GLY A 103 0.25 11.60 -26.67
N SER A 104 -0.14 10.35 -26.84
CA SER A 104 -0.48 9.44 -25.75
C SER A 104 0.71 8.55 -25.37
N PRO A 105 1.11 8.46 -24.09
CA PRO A 105 0.71 9.31 -22.98
C PRO A 105 1.42 10.68 -23.03
N THR A 106 0.82 11.74 -22.45
CA THR A 106 1.52 13.00 -22.07
C THR A 106 1.49 13.13 -20.56
N VAL A 107 2.64 13.35 -19.93
CA VAL A 107 2.75 13.61 -18.48
C VAL A 107 2.81 15.11 -18.27
N LEU A 108 1.93 15.64 -17.40
CA LEU A 108 1.90 17.04 -17.01
C LEU A 108 2.26 17.17 -15.53
N LEU A 109 3.16 18.10 -15.23
CA LEU A 109 3.51 18.55 -13.87
C LEU A 109 3.04 19.99 -13.73
N ASP A 110 2.12 20.25 -12.81
CA ASP A 110 1.43 21.54 -12.65
C ASP A 110 0.84 22.08 -13.97
N GLY A 111 0.39 21.17 -14.84
CA GLY A 111 -0.16 21.50 -16.15
C GLY A 111 0.87 21.71 -17.27
N ILE A 112 2.17 21.53 -16.99
CA ILE A 112 3.27 21.69 -17.95
C ILE A 112 3.79 20.31 -18.38
N ASP A 113 3.93 20.06 -19.69
CA ASP A 113 4.60 18.86 -20.22
C ASP A 113 6.12 19.07 -20.25
N PRO A 114 6.89 18.44 -19.34
CA PRO A 114 8.34 18.64 -19.27
C PRO A 114 9.09 17.96 -20.41
N PHE A 115 8.44 17.05 -21.15
CA PHE A 115 9.04 16.35 -22.28
C PHE A 115 8.67 16.99 -23.63
N ALA A 116 7.98 18.13 -23.61
CA ALA A 116 7.41 18.76 -24.81
C ALA A 116 8.49 19.05 -25.87
N VAL A 117 8.19 18.69 -27.12
CA VAL A 117 9.05 19.03 -28.26
C VAL A 117 8.53 20.33 -28.88
N ALA A 118 9.42 21.32 -29.05
CA ALA A 118 9.07 22.61 -29.62
C ALA A 118 8.45 22.45 -31.03
N GLY A 119 7.25 23.00 -31.24
CA GLY A 119 6.51 22.91 -32.49
C GLY A 119 5.71 21.62 -32.70
N ALA A 120 5.64 20.72 -31.71
CA ALA A 120 4.79 19.54 -31.78
C ALA A 120 3.30 19.93 -31.81
N ALA A 121 2.56 19.43 -32.81
CA ALA A 121 1.13 19.64 -32.91
C ALA A 121 0.38 18.78 -31.87
N PRO A 122 -0.76 19.27 -31.34
CA PRO A 122 -1.60 18.47 -30.46
C PRO A 122 -2.06 17.18 -31.14
N SER A 123 -2.00 16.05 -30.42
CA SER A 123 -2.26 14.73 -31.00
C SER A 123 -2.77 13.73 -29.97
N VAL A 124 -3.58 12.77 -30.43
CA VAL A 124 -4.04 11.60 -29.66
C VAL A 124 -3.29 10.31 -30.05
N SER A 125 -2.32 10.41 -30.96
CA SER A 125 -1.47 9.29 -31.39
C SER A 125 -0.39 8.95 -30.37
N CYS A 126 0.21 7.77 -30.45
CA CYS A 126 1.27 7.34 -29.54
C CYS A 126 2.45 8.31 -29.57
N ARG A 127 2.85 8.80 -28.39
CA ARG A 127 4.08 9.56 -28.18
C ARG A 127 5.20 8.58 -27.87
N LEU A 128 6.35 8.79 -28.51
CA LEU A 128 7.57 8.06 -28.19
C LEU A 128 8.49 8.96 -27.36
N TYR A 129 9.00 8.38 -26.28
CA TYR A 129 9.98 9.00 -25.40
C TYR A 129 11.36 8.44 -25.72
N LEU A 130 12.36 9.32 -25.71
CA LEU A 130 13.75 8.94 -25.94
C LEU A 130 14.39 8.60 -24.60
N GLY A 131 14.95 7.39 -24.50
CA GLY A 131 15.83 6.99 -23.42
C GLY A 131 17.25 7.53 -23.61
N GLU A 132 18.03 7.54 -22.53
CA GLU A 132 19.43 7.99 -22.52
C GLU A 132 20.35 7.14 -23.41
N ASP A 133 19.98 5.88 -23.63
CA ASP A 133 20.63 4.93 -24.54
C ASP A 133 20.16 5.06 -26.00
N GLY A 134 19.32 6.06 -26.29
CA GLY A 134 18.74 6.30 -27.62
C GLY A 134 17.56 5.39 -27.96
N THR A 135 17.10 4.55 -27.03
CA THR A 135 15.90 3.72 -27.22
C THR A 135 14.64 4.58 -27.28
N ARG A 136 13.61 4.10 -27.99
CA ARG A 136 12.31 4.76 -28.10
C ARG A 136 11.25 3.89 -27.46
N ASP A 137 10.60 4.40 -26.44
CA ASP A 137 9.55 3.68 -25.72
C ASP A 137 8.24 4.51 -25.63
N GLY A 138 7.13 3.85 -25.33
CA GLY A 138 5.82 4.46 -25.14
C GLY A 138 5.67 5.20 -23.80
N ALA A 139 6.69 5.21 -22.95
CA ALA A 139 6.71 5.91 -21.67
C ALA A 139 8.11 6.51 -21.39
N PRO A 140 8.20 7.63 -20.65
CA PRO A 140 9.49 8.18 -20.24
C PRO A 140 10.22 7.22 -19.29
N SER A 141 11.55 7.23 -19.34
CA SER A 141 12.37 6.44 -18.43
C SER A 141 12.23 6.93 -16.98
N VAL A 142 12.52 6.05 -16.02
CA VAL A 142 12.51 6.40 -14.59
C VAL A 142 13.55 7.47 -14.27
N ALA A 143 14.72 7.43 -14.90
CA ALA A 143 15.79 8.41 -14.73
C ALA A 143 15.34 9.80 -15.20
N SER A 144 14.80 9.89 -16.42
CA SER A 144 14.32 11.17 -16.97
C SER A 144 13.14 11.75 -16.18
N LEU A 145 12.27 10.90 -15.61
CA LEU A 145 11.22 11.36 -14.69
C LEU A 145 11.79 11.93 -13.40
N ARG A 146 12.81 11.29 -12.80
CA ARG A 146 13.48 11.78 -11.59
C ARG A 146 14.16 13.12 -11.82
N GLU A 147 14.89 13.28 -12.92
CA GLU A 147 15.55 14.55 -13.27
C GLU A 147 14.55 15.69 -13.38
N VAL A 148 13.43 15.45 -14.05
CA VAL A 148 12.37 16.44 -14.23
C VAL A 148 11.74 16.80 -12.87
N LEU A 149 11.47 15.82 -12.01
CA LEU A 149 10.91 16.06 -10.67
C LEU A 149 11.90 16.86 -9.80
N ALA A 150 13.19 16.53 -9.87
CA ALA A 150 14.26 17.27 -9.20
C ALA A 150 14.34 18.73 -9.69
N ALA A 151 14.22 18.95 -11.00
CA ALA A 151 14.27 20.29 -11.61
C ALA A 151 13.07 21.18 -11.23
N VAL A 152 11.89 20.61 -10.95
CA VAL A 152 10.70 21.36 -10.46
C VAL A 152 10.68 21.55 -8.95
N GLY A 153 11.81 21.32 -8.26
CA GLY A 153 11.94 21.55 -6.83
C GLY A 153 11.41 20.42 -5.94
N LEU A 154 11.07 19.26 -6.52
CA LEU A 154 11.04 18.00 -5.79
C LEU A 154 12.43 17.37 -5.88
N ALA A 155 13.42 18.05 -5.31
CA ALA A 155 14.74 17.45 -5.15
C ALA A 155 14.56 16.10 -4.45
N GLU A 156 15.13 15.05 -5.03
CA GLU A 156 15.43 13.84 -4.30
C GLU A 156 16.07 14.25 -2.98
N ALA A 157 15.61 13.66 -1.87
CA ALA A 157 16.41 13.62 -0.67
C ALA A 157 17.77 13.05 -1.10
N SER A 158 18.76 13.94 -1.20
CA SER A 158 20.10 13.62 -1.64
C SER A 158 20.61 12.50 -0.76
N GLY A 159 20.83 11.33 -1.37
CA GLY A 159 21.56 10.24 -0.76
C GLY A 159 23.01 10.63 -0.59
N GLU A 160 23.31 11.34 0.50
CA GLU A 160 24.61 11.36 1.14
C GLU A 160 24.45 11.94 2.57
N ASP A 161 23.79 11.16 3.44
CA ASP A 161 24.16 11.10 4.85
C ASP A 161 23.75 9.72 5.39
N CYS A 162 24.72 8.95 5.85
CA CYS A 162 24.48 7.67 6.51
C CYS A 162 23.98 7.92 7.94
N CYS A 163 22.75 8.38 8.12
CA CYS A 163 22.01 8.25 9.37
C CYS A 163 20.52 8.60 9.21
N GLU A 164 19.69 7.74 9.82
CA GLU A 164 18.22 7.77 9.91
C GLU A 164 17.44 7.45 8.62
N ALA A 165 17.28 6.15 8.35
CA ALA A 165 16.07 5.68 7.70
C ALA A 165 14.86 6.24 8.45
N ASP A 166 13.95 6.93 7.76
CA ASP A 166 12.75 7.53 8.36
C ASP A 166 12.01 6.46 9.17
N VAL A 167 12.04 6.59 10.49
CA VAL A 167 11.55 5.59 11.46
C VAL A 167 10.04 5.37 11.34
N LEU A 168 9.34 6.27 10.63
CA LEU A 168 7.93 6.13 10.30
C LEU A 168 7.68 5.20 9.09
N ASP A 169 8.66 5.02 8.20
CA ASP A 169 8.57 4.13 7.04
C ASP A 169 8.27 2.66 7.40
N PRO A 170 8.87 2.04 8.45
CA PRO A 170 8.57 0.65 8.81
C PRO A 170 7.15 0.42 9.34
N ILE A 171 6.48 1.43 9.90
CA ILE A 171 5.10 1.31 10.42
C ILE A 171 4.08 1.79 9.39
N GLY A 172 4.52 2.62 8.45
CA GLY A 172 3.71 3.08 7.33
C GLY A 172 3.52 2.00 6.26
N ARG A 173 2.41 2.09 5.54
CA ARG A 173 2.18 1.33 4.29
C ARG A 173 3.04 1.89 3.14
N ALA A 174 4.36 1.88 3.29
CA ALA A 174 5.32 2.62 2.44
C ALA A 174 4.96 4.12 2.35
N GLY A 175 4.85 4.78 3.51
CA GLY A 175 4.49 6.20 3.61
C GLY A 175 3.02 6.55 3.36
N ARG A 176 2.14 5.59 3.03
CA ARG A 176 0.70 5.84 2.79
C ARG A 176 -0.17 6.00 4.05
N GLY A 177 0.42 5.91 5.24
CA GLY A 177 -0.28 5.99 6.52
C GLY A 177 -1.27 4.84 6.77
N ARG A 178 -2.02 4.93 7.87
CA ARG A 178 -3.02 3.91 8.29
C ARG A 178 -4.47 4.39 8.21
N LEU A 179 -4.69 5.65 7.84
CA LEU A 179 -6.04 6.19 7.69
C LEU A 179 -6.66 5.72 6.37
N ALA A 180 -7.61 4.79 6.46
CA ALA A 180 -8.33 4.28 5.30
C ALA A 180 -9.02 5.41 4.51
N PRO A 181 -9.12 5.34 3.16
CA PRO A 181 -9.81 6.34 2.34
C PRO A 181 -11.31 6.43 2.69
N CYS A 182 -11.93 7.60 2.52
CA CYS A 182 -13.37 7.74 2.79
C CYS A 182 -14.25 7.14 1.69
N GLU A 183 -13.66 6.95 0.51
CA GLU A 183 -14.29 6.39 -0.66
C GLU A 183 -14.71 4.93 -0.41
N ARG A 184 -15.80 4.54 -1.09
CA ARG A 184 -16.27 3.15 -1.15
C ARG A 184 -16.51 2.49 0.23
N GLY A 185 -16.73 3.29 1.27
CA GLY A 185 -17.04 2.83 2.63
C GLY A 185 -15.83 2.33 3.44
N LEU A 186 -14.60 2.41 2.90
CA LEU A 186 -13.41 1.82 3.54
C LEU A 186 -13.18 2.39 4.94
N ARG A 187 -13.16 3.72 5.10
CA ARG A 187 -12.96 4.37 6.40
C ARG A 187 -14.05 4.02 7.41
N VAL A 188 -15.31 4.02 6.99
CA VAL A 188 -16.43 3.78 7.89
C VAL A 188 -16.37 2.36 8.45
N VAL A 189 -16.14 1.36 7.60
CA VAL A 189 -15.99 -0.04 8.03
C VAL A 189 -14.72 -0.22 8.85
N HIS A 190 -13.58 0.36 8.44
CA HIS A 190 -12.34 0.27 9.20
C HIS A 190 -12.50 0.86 10.62
N GLN A 191 -13.09 2.05 10.74
CA GLN A 191 -13.36 2.64 12.05
C GLN A 191 -14.37 1.83 12.87
N ALA A 192 -15.36 1.19 12.24
CA ALA A 192 -16.29 0.29 12.94
C ALA A 192 -15.55 -0.92 13.52
N VAL A 193 -14.63 -1.51 12.78
CA VAL A 193 -13.75 -2.59 13.26
C VAL A 193 -12.92 -2.14 14.46
N LEU A 194 -12.22 -1.01 14.34
CA LEU A 194 -11.36 -0.49 15.42
C LEU A 194 -12.15 -0.16 16.70
N ARG A 195 -13.33 0.46 16.56
CA ARG A 195 -14.21 0.73 17.72
C ARG A 195 -14.73 -0.56 18.34
N HIS A 196 -15.02 -1.59 17.54
CA HIS A 196 -15.48 -2.88 18.05
C HIS A 196 -14.40 -3.59 18.87
N PHE A 197 -13.15 -3.61 18.40
CA PHE A 197 -12.03 -4.13 19.18
C PHE A 197 -11.87 -3.40 20.52
N ALA A 198 -11.88 -2.07 20.50
CA ALA A 198 -11.73 -1.27 21.72
C ALA A 198 -12.84 -1.52 22.76
N ALA A 199 -14.06 -1.80 22.29
CA ALA A 199 -15.22 -2.04 23.14
C ALA A 199 -15.32 -3.49 23.64
N THR A 200 -14.89 -4.48 22.85
CA THR A 200 -15.19 -5.90 23.11
C THR A 200 -13.97 -6.78 23.33
N GLY A 201 -12.78 -6.32 22.95
CA GLY A 201 -11.55 -7.11 23.01
C GLY A 201 -11.32 -8.01 21.80
N HIS A 202 -12.29 -8.12 20.88
CA HIS A 202 -12.30 -9.12 19.81
C HIS A 202 -12.65 -8.50 18.45
N ALA A 203 -12.43 -9.26 17.38
CA ALA A 203 -12.85 -8.86 16.03
C ALA A 203 -14.39 -8.93 15.89
N PRO A 204 -15.01 -7.99 15.16
CA PRO A 204 -16.43 -8.10 14.83
C PRO A 204 -16.70 -9.19 13.80
N ASP A 205 -17.85 -9.84 13.93
CA ASP A 205 -18.42 -10.67 12.86
C ASP A 205 -18.87 -9.82 11.67
N LEU A 206 -19.00 -10.44 10.50
CA LEU A 206 -19.43 -9.78 9.26
C LEU A 206 -20.78 -9.05 9.42
N ASP A 207 -21.74 -9.69 10.08
CA ASP A 207 -23.09 -9.13 10.30
C ASP A 207 -23.05 -7.79 11.07
N ALA A 208 -22.09 -7.63 11.98
CA ALA A 208 -21.92 -6.38 12.73
C ALA A 208 -21.40 -5.23 11.85
N LEU A 209 -20.78 -5.55 10.70
CA LEU A 209 -20.19 -4.59 9.77
C LEU A 209 -21.09 -4.27 8.58
N GLU A 210 -22.10 -5.11 8.29
CA GLU A 210 -23.03 -4.91 7.17
C GLU A 210 -23.69 -3.51 7.17
N PRO A 211 -24.18 -2.96 8.30
CA PRO A 211 -24.75 -1.62 8.30
C PRO A 211 -23.77 -0.53 7.85
N ALA A 212 -22.49 -0.67 8.20
CA ALA A 212 -21.43 0.27 7.82
C ALA A 212 -21.05 0.13 6.34
N ALA A 213 -21.02 -1.08 5.81
CA ALA A 213 -20.72 -1.32 4.39
C ALA A 213 -21.89 -0.87 3.48
N ALA A 214 -23.13 -1.07 3.94
CA ALA A 214 -24.34 -0.70 3.22
C ALA A 214 -24.44 0.81 2.94
N THR A 215 -23.81 1.68 3.75
CA THR A 215 -23.76 3.14 3.47
C THR A 215 -23.04 3.47 2.15
N ALA A 216 -22.19 2.56 1.67
CA ALA A 216 -21.50 2.66 0.38
C ALA A 216 -22.09 1.72 -0.69
N GLY A 217 -23.22 1.06 -0.42
CA GLY A 217 -23.85 0.09 -1.33
C GLY A 217 -23.02 -1.16 -1.57
N ARG A 218 -22.26 -1.62 -0.57
CA ARG A 218 -21.38 -2.80 -0.64
C ARG A 218 -21.69 -3.77 0.50
N SER A 219 -21.27 -5.03 0.33
CA SER A 219 -21.26 -6.00 1.44
C SER A 219 -20.06 -5.77 2.36
N ALA A 220 -20.15 -6.20 3.63
CA ALA A 220 -19.02 -6.12 4.54
C ALA A 220 -17.81 -6.92 4.04
N ALA A 221 -18.06 -8.12 3.49
CA ALA A 221 -17.04 -8.98 2.91
C ALA A 221 -16.23 -8.28 1.80
N ASP A 222 -16.89 -7.58 0.88
CA ASP A 222 -16.21 -6.86 -0.20
C ASP A 222 -15.33 -5.73 0.31
N VAL A 223 -15.77 -5.01 1.35
CA VAL A 223 -15.03 -3.90 1.93
C VAL A 223 -13.83 -4.43 2.72
N LEU A 224 -14.00 -5.50 3.50
CA LEU A 224 -12.91 -6.15 4.24
C LEU A 224 -11.85 -6.71 3.30
N ALA A 225 -12.23 -7.36 2.20
CA ALA A 225 -11.27 -7.86 1.21
C ALA A 225 -10.41 -6.73 0.61
N GLU A 226 -11.01 -5.57 0.33
CA GLU A 226 -10.27 -4.40 -0.15
C GLU A 226 -9.38 -3.79 0.94
N LEU A 227 -9.89 -3.66 2.17
CA LEU A 227 -9.07 -3.21 3.31
C LEU A 227 -7.87 -4.14 3.55
N ALA A 228 -8.05 -5.45 3.35
CA ALA A 228 -6.98 -6.44 3.47
C ALA A 228 -5.96 -6.36 2.33
N CYS A 229 -6.44 -6.28 1.09
CA CYS A 229 -5.57 -6.09 -0.08
C CYS A 229 -4.75 -4.80 0.05
N GLU A 230 -5.34 -3.78 0.68
CA GLU A 230 -4.73 -2.52 1.00
C GLU A 230 -4.15 -2.49 2.42
N ASP A 231 -3.72 -3.60 3.04
CA ASP A 231 -2.97 -3.66 4.31
C ASP A 231 -3.45 -2.70 5.44
N PHE A 232 -4.75 -2.46 5.55
CA PHE A 232 -5.36 -1.77 6.70
C PHE A 232 -5.70 -2.77 7.81
N LEU A 233 -5.93 -4.02 7.42
CA LEU A 233 -6.18 -5.17 8.27
C LEU A 233 -5.66 -6.41 7.55
N THR A 234 -5.67 -7.54 8.23
CA THR A 234 -5.38 -8.85 7.63
C THR A 234 -6.51 -9.81 7.92
N LEU A 235 -6.79 -10.68 6.96
CA LEU A 235 -7.78 -11.75 7.07
C LEU A 235 -7.08 -13.09 7.18
N ASP A 236 -7.70 -14.05 7.86
CA ASP A 236 -7.29 -15.44 7.82
C ASP A 236 -7.86 -16.19 6.59
N GLN A 237 -7.67 -17.51 6.56
CA GLN A 237 -8.11 -18.37 5.45
C GLN A 237 -9.63 -18.46 5.34
N ASP A 238 -10.35 -18.21 6.44
CA ASP A 238 -11.81 -18.23 6.52
C ASP A 238 -12.42 -16.84 6.27
N GLY A 239 -11.58 -15.84 5.98
CA GLY A 239 -11.99 -14.46 5.73
C GLY A 239 -12.31 -13.67 7.00
N GLN A 240 -11.93 -14.18 8.18
CA GLN A 240 -12.11 -13.50 9.46
C GLN A 240 -10.94 -12.55 9.73
N ILE A 241 -11.19 -11.48 10.49
CA ILE A 241 -10.16 -10.48 10.81
C ILE A 241 -9.16 -11.09 11.79
N ARG A 242 -7.91 -11.25 11.32
CA ARG A 242 -6.79 -11.70 12.14
C ARG A 242 -6.09 -10.54 12.85
N ALA A 243 -6.00 -9.37 12.19
CA ALA A 243 -5.47 -8.15 12.76
C ALA A 243 -6.09 -6.93 12.09
N ALA A 244 -6.31 -5.85 12.83
CA ALA A 244 -6.75 -4.56 12.32
C ALA A 244 -5.98 -3.46 13.06
N TYR A 245 -4.93 -2.93 12.42
CA TYR A 245 -3.92 -2.13 13.12
C TYR A 245 -4.54 -0.92 13.83
N PRO A 246 -4.28 -0.73 15.13
CA PRO A 246 -3.21 -1.35 15.93
C PRO A 246 -3.53 -2.71 16.62
N PHE A 247 -4.76 -3.22 16.50
CA PHE A 247 -5.22 -4.41 17.23
C PHE A 247 -4.87 -5.74 16.54
N SER A 248 -4.71 -6.77 17.35
CA SER A 248 -4.60 -8.17 16.95
C SER A 248 -5.78 -8.98 17.49
N ALA A 249 -6.35 -9.87 16.67
CA ALA A 249 -7.32 -10.87 17.12
C ALA A 249 -6.62 -12.11 17.72
N VAL A 250 -5.31 -12.23 17.51
CA VAL A 250 -4.48 -13.31 18.05
C VAL A 250 -3.74 -12.80 19.29
N LEU A 251 -3.58 -13.66 20.29
CA LEU A 251 -2.81 -13.31 21.48
C LEU A 251 -1.37 -12.97 21.10
N THR A 252 -0.94 -11.77 21.47
CA THR A 252 0.45 -11.31 21.37
C THR A 252 1.03 -11.05 22.77
N PRO A 253 2.35 -10.88 22.91
CA PRO A 253 2.94 -10.41 24.16
C PRO A 253 2.43 -9.03 24.59
N HIS A 254 1.94 -8.21 23.65
CA HIS A 254 1.57 -6.81 23.85
C HIS A 254 0.09 -6.68 24.22
N ARG A 255 -0.23 -6.75 25.51
CA ARG A 255 -1.59 -6.55 26.03
C ARG A 255 -1.81 -5.09 26.39
N VAL A 256 -2.97 -4.54 26.02
CA VAL A 256 -3.38 -3.18 26.40
C VAL A 256 -4.72 -3.25 27.13
N ARG A 257 -4.76 -2.72 28.34
CA ARG A 257 -5.99 -2.55 29.14
C ARG A 257 -6.46 -1.12 28.99
N ILE A 258 -7.58 -0.94 28.29
CA ILE A 258 -8.13 0.40 28.00
C ILE A 258 -9.01 0.82 29.19
N GLU A 259 -8.80 2.01 29.74
CA GLU A 259 -9.67 2.52 30.79
C GLU A 259 -11.10 2.73 30.27
N GLY A 260 -12.07 2.08 30.92
CA GLY A 260 -13.47 2.09 30.50
C GLY A 260 -13.76 1.28 29.22
N GLY A 261 -12.78 0.52 28.71
CA GLY A 261 -12.90 -0.34 27.54
C GLY A 261 -12.58 -1.80 27.83
N ALA A 262 -12.25 -2.54 26.77
CA ALA A 262 -11.82 -3.93 26.87
C ALA A 262 -10.31 -4.07 27.05
N ASP A 263 -9.90 -5.27 27.48
CA ASP A 263 -8.54 -5.72 27.31
C ASP A 263 -8.36 -6.20 25.87
N VAL A 264 -7.33 -5.69 25.21
CA VAL A 264 -7.01 -5.96 23.79
C VAL A 264 -5.54 -6.38 23.65
N TRP A 265 -5.21 -6.93 22.49
CA TRP A 265 -3.85 -7.28 22.10
C TRP A 265 -3.45 -6.40 20.91
N SER A 266 -2.21 -5.93 20.89
CA SER A 266 -1.67 -5.17 19.77
C SER A 266 -0.70 -6.00 18.95
N MET A 267 -0.53 -5.64 17.68
CA MET A 267 0.37 -6.38 16.79
C MET A 267 1.84 -6.20 17.17
N CYS A 268 2.23 -5.03 17.67
CA CYS A 268 3.61 -4.73 18.05
C CYS A 268 3.67 -3.69 19.19
N ALA A 269 4.90 -3.36 19.62
CA ALA A 269 5.14 -2.36 20.66
C ALA A 269 4.65 -0.95 20.26
N ILE A 270 4.89 -0.51 19.02
CA ILE A 270 4.45 0.81 18.54
C ILE A 270 2.92 0.88 18.44
N ASP A 271 2.29 -0.19 17.96
CA ASP A 271 0.84 -0.32 17.90
C ASP A 271 0.23 -0.19 19.30
N ALA A 272 0.85 -0.85 20.31
CA ALA A 272 0.43 -0.73 21.71
C ALA A 272 0.44 0.72 22.19
N LEU A 273 1.52 1.45 21.90
CA LEU A 273 1.68 2.87 22.25
C LEU A 273 0.71 3.79 21.47
N GLY A 274 0.25 3.36 20.30
CA GLY A 274 -0.71 4.10 19.48
C GLY A 274 -2.15 4.04 19.98
N ILE A 275 -2.55 2.94 20.63
CA ILE A 275 -3.94 2.70 21.07
C ILE A 275 -4.48 3.83 21.97
N PRO A 276 -3.79 4.27 23.05
CA PRO A 276 -4.29 5.32 23.93
C PRO A 276 -4.55 6.63 23.19
N ALA A 277 -3.64 7.01 22.29
CA ALA A 277 -3.75 8.23 21.49
C ALA A 277 -4.88 8.16 20.44
N MET A 278 -5.11 6.98 19.86
CA MET A 278 -6.20 6.73 18.92
C MET A 278 -7.58 6.83 19.59
N LEU A 279 -7.70 6.26 20.79
CA LEU A 279 -8.96 6.22 21.56
C LEU A 279 -9.20 7.50 22.38
N ALA A 280 -8.18 8.34 22.53
CA ALA A 280 -8.19 9.46 23.48
C ALA A 280 -8.57 9.01 24.91
N ALA A 281 -8.03 7.86 25.32
CA ALA A 281 -8.30 7.21 26.59
C ALA A 281 -6.99 6.81 27.29
N ASP A 282 -7.03 6.74 28.61
CA ASP A 282 -5.94 6.22 29.42
C ASP A 282 -5.87 4.68 29.29
N ALA A 283 -4.69 4.11 29.47
CA ALA A 283 -4.49 2.67 29.33
C ALA A 283 -3.25 2.16 30.08
N GLU A 284 -3.24 0.87 30.38
CA GLU A 284 -2.06 0.13 30.84
C GLU A 284 -1.62 -0.87 29.77
N ILE A 285 -0.37 -0.77 29.35
CA ILE A 285 0.25 -1.69 28.38
C ILE A 285 1.19 -2.61 29.17
N ILE A 286 1.07 -3.91 28.94
CA ILE A 286 1.95 -4.93 29.52
C ILE A 286 2.52 -5.75 28.37
N SER A 287 3.85 -5.88 28.36
CA SER A 287 4.60 -6.70 27.42
C SER A 287 5.76 -7.41 28.12
N SER A 288 6.56 -8.14 27.36
CA SER A 288 7.75 -8.84 27.83
C SER A 288 8.92 -8.62 26.88
N ASP A 289 10.10 -8.45 27.44
CA ASP A 289 11.34 -8.43 26.68
C ASP A 289 11.56 -9.80 26.01
N PRO A 290 11.77 -9.88 24.68
CA PRO A 290 11.89 -11.15 23.97
C PRO A 290 13.20 -11.92 24.26
N VAL A 291 14.21 -11.27 24.84
CA VAL A 291 15.49 -11.90 25.21
C VAL A 291 15.41 -12.45 26.63
N THR A 292 14.95 -11.63 27.58
CA THR A 292 14.99 -11.99 29.01
C THR A 292 13.67 -12.56 29.54
N GLY A 293 12.55 -12.30 28.86
CA GLY A 293 11.20 -12.63 29.31
C GLY A 293 10.68 -11.71 30.43
N GLU A 294 11.47 -10.73 30.89
CA GLU A 294 11.07 -9.81 31.94
C GLU A 294 9.99 -8.84 31.46
N ALA A 295 9.10 -8.45 32.37
CA ALA A 295 7.97 -7.60 32.03
C ALA A 295 8.38 -6.14 31.75
N VAL A 296 7.76 -5.56 30.73
CA VAL A 296 7.76 -4.12 30.45
C VAL A 296 6.33 -3.61 30.57
N THR A 297 6.10 -2.65 31.46
CA THR A 297 4.79 -2.03 31.68
C THR A 297 4.86 -0.55 31.32
N VAL A 298 3.88 -0.08 30.55
CA VAL A 298 3.71 1.33 30.20
C VAL A 298 2.31 1.80 30.60
N VAL A 299 2.23 2.79 31.47
CA VAL A 299 0.96 3.37 31.92
C VAL A 299 0.78 4.73 31.26
N SER A 300 -0.26 4.85 30.42
CA SER A 300 -0.67 6.10 29.77
C SER A 300 -1.77 6.78 30.59
N ARG A 301 -1.48 7.98 31.11
CA ARG A 301 -2.45 8.82 31.82
C ARG A 301 -2.41 10.27 31.37
N GLY A 302 -3.56 10.82 30.96
CA GLY A 302 -3.66 12.20 30.48
C GLY A 302 -2.70 12.51 29.33
N GLY A 303 -2.46 11.53 28.45
CA GLY A 303 -1.52 11.65 27.32
C GLY A 303 -0.03 11.57 27.68
N ARG A 304 0.33 11.28 28.94
CA ARG A 304 1.72 11.06 29.38
C ARG A 304 1.92 9.58 29.69
N MET A 305 3.07 9.03 29.29
CA MET A 305 3.38 7.63 29.54
C MET A 305 4.51 7.46 30.56
N ALA A 306 4.27 6.63 31.57
CA ALA A 306 5.27 6.21 32.55
C ALA A 306 5.67 4.74 32.27
N TRP A 307 6.97 4.46 32.25
CA TRP A 307 7.53 3.18 31.81
C TRP A 307 8.23 2.49 32.97
N GLN A 308 8.03 1.18 33.08
CA GLN A 308 8.73 0.32 34.01
C GLN A 308 9.24 -0.92 33.25
N PRO A 309 10.56 -1.19 33.27
CA PRO A 309 11.61 -0.37 33.89
C PRO A 309 11.81 0.98 33.22
N ALA A 310 12.34 1.95 33.97
CA ALA A 310 12.61 3.30 33.45
C ALA A 310 13.65 3.31 32.31
N SER A 311 14.47 2.25 32.22
CA SER A 311 15.44 2.01 31.14
C SER A 311 14.83 1.44 29.87
N ALA A 312 13.54 1.09 29.87
CA ALA A 312 12.91 0.40 28.76
C ALA A 312 12.99 1.19 27.46
N VAL A 313 13.16 0.47 26.37
CA VAL A 313 13.28 1.00 25.00
C VAL A 313 12.45 0.17 24.03
N VAL A 314 12.32 0.65 22.80
CA VAL A 314 11.67 -0.08 21.71
C VAL A 314 12.69 -0.27 20.59
N PHE A 315 12.73 -1.46 19.98
CA PHE A 315 13.41 -1.64 18.70
C PHE A 315 12.39 -1.45 17.58
N VAL A 316 12.73 -0.64 16.58
CA VAL A 316 11.91 -0.43 15.38
C VAL A 316 12.72 -0.85 14.17
N GLY A 317 12.20 -1.82 13.41
CA GLY A 317 12.86 -2.34 12.22
C GLY A 317 11.91 -3.02 11.25
N ARG A 318 12.47 -3.61 10.20
CA ARG A 318 11.76 -4.40 9.21
C ARG A 318 12.66 -5.52 8.72
N ARG A 319 12.05 -6.63 8.30
CA ARG A 319 12.76 -7.58 7.43
C ARG A 319 12.82 -7.06 6.01
N CYS A 320 13.82 -7.52 5.27
CA CYS A 320 14.16 -7.05 3.92
C CYS A 320 13.15 -7.47 2.82
N CYS A 321 12.09 -8.19 3.14
CA CYS A 321 11.07 -8.63 2.19
C CYS A 321 9.89 -7.66 2.08
N ALA A 322 9.29 -7.53 0.90
CA ALA A 322 8.01 -6.85 0.72
C ALA A 322 6.85 -7.78 1.15
N GLY A 323 5.86 -7.24 1.88
CA GLY A 323 4.72 -8.01 2.38
C GLY A 323 3.84 -7.17 3.33
N PRO A 324 2.71 -7.73 3.84
CA PRO A 324 1.87 -7.08 4.83
C PRO A 324 2.66 -6.67 6.08
N ALA A 325 2.30 -5.56 6.73
CA ALA A 325 3.07 -5.08 7.88
C ALA A 325 3.08 -6.09 9.04
N ALA A 326 2.01 -6.86 9.21
CA ALA A 326 1.88 -7.96 10.15
C ALA A 326 2.95 -9.05 9.98
N GLU A 327 3.47 -9.24 8.77
CA GLU A 327 4.44 -10.31 8.44
C GLU A 327 5.88 -9.79 8.34
N VAL A 328 6.06 -8.52 7.99
CA VAL A 328 7.38 -7.94 7.68
C VAL A 328 7.95 -7.10 8.83
N CYS A 329 7.08 -6.46 9.63
CA CYS A 329 7.49 -5.46 10.61
C CYS A 329 7.02 -5.81 12.03
N CYS A 330 5.79 -6.29 12.21
CA CYS A 330 5.19 -6.32 13.56
C CYS A 330 5.88 -7.30 14.53
N ASP A 331 6.46 -8.40 14.05
CA ASP A 331 7.14 -9.36 14.91
C ASP A 331 8.54 -8.93 15.37
N VAL A 332 9.13 -7.94 14.69
CA VAL A 332 10.45 -7.36 15.02
C VAL A 332 10.35 -6.06 15.83
N LEU A 333 9.16 -5.47 15.96
CA LEU A 333 8.89 -4.24 16.72
C LEU A 333 8.53 -4.56 18.19
N ASN A 334 9.54 -4.68 19.05
CA ASN A 334 9.35 -5.14 20.44
C ASN A 334 9.83 -4.14 21.49
N PHE A 335 9.27 -4.27 22.69
CA PHE A 335 9.76 -3.64 23.91
C PHE A 335 10.97 -4.42 24.46
N PHE A 336 11.89 -3.71 25.08
CA PHE A 336 13.03 -4.28 25.79
C PHE A 336 13.18 -3.60 27.15
N THR A 337 13.66 -4.32 28.17
CA THR A 337 13.89 -3.77 29.50
C THR A 337 14.99 -2.71 29.51
N ASP A 338 15.97 -2.83 28.60
CA ASP A 338 17.02 -1.84 28.41
C ASP A 338 17.69 -1.91 27.02
N ASN A 339 18.65 -1.00 26.80
CA ASN A 339 19.43 -0.92 25.57
C ASN A 339 20.35 -2.13 25.35
N ALA A 340 20.83 -2.78 26.41
CA ALA A 340 21.74 -3.92 26.28
C ALA A 340 20.98 -5.14 25.75
N SER A 341 19.78 -5.40 26.28
CA SER A 341 18.88 -6.44 25.79
C SER A 341 18.49 -6.22 24.33
N ALA A 342 18.07 -5.00 23.97
CA ALA A 342 17.72 -4.67 22.59
C ALA A 342 18.89 -4.86 21.61
N LYS A 343 20.13 -4.55 22.02
CA LYS A 343 21.34 -4.79 21.21
C LYS A 343 21.66 -6.26 21.07
N ALA A 344 21.50 -7.05 22.13
CA ALA A 344 21.70 -8.50 22.08
C ALA A 344 20.72 -9.14 21.09
N TRP A 345 19.45 -8.78 21.18
CA TRP A 345 18.42 -9.23 20.24
C TRP A 345 18.76 -8.87 18.79
N ALA A 346 19.12 -7.61 18.53
CA ALA A 346 19.48 -7.15 17.18
C ALA A 346 20.72 -7.86 16.61
N HIS A 347 21.67 -8.23 17.47
CA HIS A 347 22.85 -9.00 17.06
C HIS A 347 22.51 -10.44 16.65
N GLU A 348 21.55 -11.06 17.35
CA GLU A 348 21.06 -12.40 17.04
C GLU A 348 20.14 -12.44 15.80
N HIS A 349 19.64 -11.29 15.36
CA HIS A 349 18.68 -11.15 14.25
C HIS A 349 19.25 -10.28 13.11
N PRO A 350 20.37 -10.69 12.47
CA PRO A 350 21.04 -9.89 11.44
C PRO A 350 20.22 -9.73 10.14
N ASP A 351 19.15 -10.50 9.97
CA ASP A 351 18.17 -10.37 8.88
C ASP A 351 17.24 -9.16 9.07
N VAL A 352 17.24 -8.55 10.25
CA VAL A 352 16.38 -7.41 10.60
C VAL A 352 17.18 -6.11 10.51
N SER A 353 16.70 -5.18 9.68
CA SER A 353 17.25 -3.83 9.62
C SER A 353 16.40 -2.90 10.48
N GLY A 354 17.01 -2.23 11.46
CA GLY A 354 16.29 -1.35 12.37
C GLY A 354 17.19 -0.63 13.35
N GLN A 355 16.57 0.05 14.31
CA GLN A 355 17.26 0.81 15.34
C GLN A 355 16.50 0.80 16.67
N ILE A 356 17.24 1.01 17.74
CA ILE A 356 16.69 1.21 19.08
C ILE A 356 16.25 2.67 19.20
N VAL A 357 15.01 2.90 19.59
CA VAL A 357 14.44 4.24 19.76
C VAL A 357 14.15 4.54 21.23
N SER A 358 14.21 5.81 21.58
CA SER A 358 13.86 6.29 22.92
C SER A 358 12.36 6.16 23.18
N GLN A 359 11.96 6.19 24.47
CA GLN A 359 10.55 6.17 24.88
C GLN A 359 9.76 7.31 24.24
N ALA A 360 10.30 8.53 24.24
CA ALA A 360 9.64 9.70 23.65
C ALA A 360 9.43 9.53 22.14
N ARG A 361 10.44 9.03 21.43
CA ARG A 361 10.33 8.79 19.99
C ARG A 361 9.35 7.67 19.67
N ALA A 362 9.35 6.57 20.42
CA ALA A 362 8.39 5.47 20.25
C ALA A 362 6.94 5.93 20.45
N GLN A 363 6.69 6.77 21.47
CA GLN A 363 5.38 7.36 21.73
C GLN A 363 4.92 8.26 20.58
N GLU A 364 5.80 9.14 20.11
CA GLU A 364 5.52 10.03 18.99
C GLU A 364 5.15 9.24 17.72
N ILE A 365 5.92 8.20 17.41
CA ILE A 365 5.67 7.32 16.27
C ILE A 365 4.27 6.68 16.37
N GLY A 366 3.92 6.11 17.52
CA GLY A 366 2.59 5.52 17.75
C GLY A 366 1.47 6.56 17.62
N GLN A 367 1.65 7.74 18.21
CA GLN A 367 0.68 8.83 18.15
C GLN A 367 0.45 9.34 16.72
N LEU A 368 1.52 9.56 15.95
CA LEU A 368 1.42 10.01 14.56
C LEU A 368 0.78 8.96 13.66
N SER A 369 1.07 7.68 13.91
CA SER A 369 0.57 6.57 13.09
C SER A 369 -0.92 6.28 13.33
N PHE A 370 -1.38 6.33 14.58
CA PHE A 370 -2.71 5.82 14.97
C PHE A 370 -3.65 6.88 15.55
N GLY A 371 -3.12 7.99 16.10
CA GLY A 371 -3.92 9.05 16.72
C GLY A 371 -5.05 9.62 15.85
N PRO A 372 -4.88 9.79 14.53
CA PRO A 372 -5.94 10.30 13.65
C PRO A 372 -7.04 9.31 13.29
N LEU A 373 -6.93 8.00 13.59
CA LEU A 373 -7.76 6.98 12.96
C LEU A 373 -9.26 7.04 13.31
N LEU A 374 -9.61 7.47 14.52
CA LEU A 374 -11.00 7.50 15.01
C LEU A 374 -11.58 8.91 15.18
N ARG A 375 -10.83 9.94 14.76
CA ARG A 375 -11.24 11.35 14.87
C ARG A 375 -12.17 11.79 13.74
#